data_AF-A0A3P0X8F8-F1
#
_entry.id   AF-A0A3P0X8F8-F1
#
_cell.length_a   1.000
_cell.length_b   1.000
_cell.length_c   1.000
_cell.angle_alpha   90.00
_cell.angle_beta   90.00
_cell.angle_gamma   90.00
#
_symmetry.space_group_name_H-M   'P 1'
#
loop_
_entity.id
_entity.type
_entity.pdbx_description
1 polymer ?
#
loop_
_entity_poly.entity_id
_entity_poly.type
_entity_poly.pdbx_seq_one_letter_code
_entity_poly.pdbx_strand_id
1 'polypeptide(L)' 'MSWTETYHCDVCGKAQGDATGDWWLAWMGTTAGEPGSEGEPMLKMTGWNQTLSHAAEVRHLCGARCAQTLMDRWMSVSGS' A
#
# COMPACT_ATOMS: atom_id res chain seq x y z
N MET A 1 -3.10 15.19 25.38
CA MET A 1 -2.48 13.92 24.95
C MET A 1 -2.62 13.85 23.44
N SER A 2 -1.56 14.12 22.69
CA SER A 2 -1.54 13.93 21.23
C SER A 2 -1.35 12.44 20.97
N TRP A 3 -2.43 11.77 20.56
CA TRP A 3 -2.38 10.39 20.10
C TRP A 3 -1.61 10.37 18.77
N THR A 4 -0.30 10.08 18.83
CA THR A 4 0.49 9.89 17.62
C THR A 4 0.12 8.53 17.04
N GLU A 5 -0.73 8.51 16.01
CA GLU A 5 -0.99 7.28 15.26
C GLU A 5 0.33 6.71 14.75
N THR A 6 0.65 5.50 15.21
CA THR A 6 1.86 4.79 14.80
C THR A 6 1.49 3.81 13.70
N TYR A 7 1.85 4.13 12.47
CA TYR A 7 1.69 3.25 11.32
C TYR A 7 2.81 2.21 11.27
N HIS A 8 2.51 1.01 10.77
CA HIS A 8 3.47 -0.09 10.67
C HIS A 8 3.59 -0.56 9.24
N CYS A 9 4.81 -0.86 8.80
CA CYS A 9 5.04 -1.38 7.47
C CYS A 9 4.45 -2.79 7.32
N ASP A 10 3.55 -3.01 6.37
CA ASP A 10 2.91 -4.30 6.11
C ASP A 10 3.88 -5.40 5.61
N VAL A 11 5.08 -5.01 5.18
CA VAL A 11 6.09 -5.96 4.68
C VAL A 11 7.08 -6.39 5.75
N CYS A 12 7.55 -5.47 6.59
CA CYS A 12 8.63 -5.74 7.55
C CYS A 12 8.29 -5.40 9.01
N GLY A 13 7.10 -4.85 9.29
CA GLY A 13 6.65 -4.49 10.64
C GLY A 13 7.28 -3.23 11.23
N LYS A 14 8.15 -2.53 10.50
CA LYS A 14 8.80 -1.30 10.98
C LYS A 14 7.74 -0.23 11.30
N ALA A 15 7.79 0.34 12.51
CA ALA A 15 6.96 1.47 12.89
C ALA A 15 7.42 2.77 12.19
N GLN A 16 6.46 3.62 11.82
CA GLN A 16 6.71 4.96 11.30
C GLN A 16 7.18 5.85 12.44
N GLY A 17 8.47 6.18 12.44
CA GLY A 17 9.05 7.19 13.33
C GLY A 17 8.85 8.61 12.79
N ASP A 18 9.27 9.60 13.57
CA ASP A 18 9.13 11.04 13.26
C ASP A 18 9.80 11.48 11.94
N ALA A 19 10.73 10.70 11.41
CA ALA A 19 11.30 10.91 10.08
C ALA A 19 10.39 10.28 9.01
N THR A 20 9.53 11.09 8.41
CA THR A 20 8.65 10.81 7.26
C THR A 20 9.38 10.47 5.95
N GLY A 21 10.62 9.97 6.02
CA GLY A 21 11.41 9.60 4.85
C GLY A 21 10.88 8.35 4.15
N ASP A 22 10.53 8.50 2.87
CA ASP A 22 10.26 7.47 1.86
C ASP A 22 9.17 6.45 2.20
N TRP A 23 8.08 6.85 2.83
CA TRP A 23 6.92 5.97 3.00
C TRP A 23 6.03 5.95 1.75
N TRP A 24 5.47 4.78 1.47
CA TRP A 24 4.53 4.56 0.38
C TRP A 24 3.21 4.05 0.92
N LEU A 25 2.15 4.39 0.21
CA LEU A 25 0.82 3.88 0.42
C LEU A 25 0.43 3.03 -0.79
N ALA A 26 -0.18 1.88 -0.55
CA ALA A 26 -0.60 0.97 -1.61
C ALA A 26 -2.02 0.44 -1.39
N TRP A 27 -2.72 0.19 -2.49
CA TRP A 27 -4.06 -0.39 -2.53
C TRP A 27 -4.11 -1.50 -3.56
N MET A 28 -4.81 -2.57 -3.23
CA MET A 28 -5.12 -3.64 -4.17
C MET A 28 -6.61 -3.64 -4.42
N GLY A 29 -7.00 -3.74 -5.69
CA GLY A 29 -8.40 -3.81 -6.08
C GLY A 29 -8.53 -4.42 -7.46
N THR A 30 -9.68 -4.20 -8.09
CA THR A 30 -9.93 -4.57 -9.47
C THR A 30 -10.23 -3.33 -10.31
N THR A 31 -9.90 -3.37 -11.60
CA THR A 31 -10.32 -2.33 -12.55
C THR A 31 -11.83 -2.39 -12.73
N ALA A 32 -12.44 -1.29 -13.14
CA ALA A 32 -13.82 -1.33 -13.61
C ALA A 32 -13.82 -2.04 -14.97
N GLY A 33 -14.23 -3.30 -14.99
CA GLY A 33 -14.41 -4.06 -16.23
C GLY A 33 -15.59 -3.52 -17.04
N GLU A 34 -15.63 -3.89 -18.31
CA GLU A 34 -16.84 -3.71 -19.13
C GLU A 34 -18.04 -4.43 -18.48
N PRO A 35 -19.29 -3.98 -18.71
CA PRO A 35 -20.46 -4.64 -18.18
C PRO A 35 -20.51 -6.11 -18.63
N GLY A 36 -20.29 -7.03 -17.69
CA GLY A 36 -20.22 -8.47 -17.93
C GLY A 36 -18.82 -9.10 -17.80
N SER A 37 -17.77 -8.30 -17.57
CA SER A 37 -16.44 -8.79 -17.23
C SER A 37 -16.15 -8.63 -15.74
N GLU A 38 -15.54 -9.65 -15.15
CA GLU A 38 -14.83 -9.49 -13.89
C GLU A 38 -13.62 -8.57 -14.14
N GLY A 39 -13.48 -7.52 -13.34
CA GLY A 39 -12.42 -6.53 -13.50
C GLY A 39 -11.03 -7.14 -13.32
N GLU A 40 -10.01 -6.56 -13.94
CA GLU A 40 -8.63 -7.06 -13.82
C GLU A 40 -8.02 -6.65 -12.47
N PRO A 41 -7.18 -7.50 -11.85
CA PRO A 41 -6.48 -7.13 -10.62
C PRO A 41 -5.61 -5.89 -10.85
N MET A 42 -5.60 -4.99 -9.87
CA MET A 42 -4.92 -3.70 -9.95
C MET A 42 -4.21 -3.38 -8.64
N LEU A 43 -2.93 -2.99 -8.75
CA LEU A 43 -2.15 -2.43 -7.66
C LEU A 43 -1.97 -0.93 -7.91
N LYS A 44 -2.40 -0.10 -6.95
CA LYS A 44 -2.15 1.36 -6.94
C LYS A 44 -1.12 1.69 -5.87
N MET A 45 -0.18 2.58 -6.19
CA MET A 45 0.84 3.03 -5.24
C MET A 45 1.04 4.54 -5.36
N THR A 46 1.25 5.20 -4.22
CA THR A 46 1.60 6.62 -4.15
C THR A 46 2.56 6.87 -3.00
N GLY A 47 3.24 8.02 -3.02
CA GLY A 47 4.04 8.47 -1.89
C GLY A 47 3.18 8.75 -0.65
N TRP A 48 3.82 8.96 0.49
CA TRP A 48 3.11 9.24 1.74
C TRP A 48 2.12 10.40 1.60
N ASN A 49 0.90 10.17 2.07
CA ASN A 49 -0.13 11.19 2.17
C ASN A 49 -0.93 10.96 3.46
N GLN A 50 -0.91 11.93 4.36
CA GLN A 50 -1.56 11.80 5.67
C GLN A 50 -3.06 11.52 5.55
N THR A 51 -3.77 12.16 4.62
CA THR A 51 -5.21 11.93 4.46
C THR A 51 -5.50 10.50 3.99
N LEU A 52 -4.70 10.00 3.05
CA LEU A 52 -4.87 8.66 2.48
C LEU A 52 -4.37 7.54 3.42
N SER A 53 -3.48 7.84 4.37
CA SER A 53 -2.94 6.84 5.29
C SER A 53 -3.97 6.32 6.29
N HIS A 54 -5.09 7.02 6.50
CA HIS A 54 -6.19 6.57 7.36
C HIS A 54 -7.22 5.70 6.64
N ALA A 55 -7.09 5.48 5.32
CA ALA A 55 -8.03 4.64 4.59
C ALA A 55 -7.93 3.18 5.06
N ALA A 56 -9.06 2.51 5.31
CA ALA A 56 -9.09 1.17 5.92
C ALA A 56 -8.38 0.08 5.09
N GLU A 57 -8.30 0.28 3.78
CA GLU A 57 -7.76 -0.64 2.79
C GLU A 57 -6.31 -0.32 2.36
N VAL A 58 -5.71 0.73 2.94
CA VAL A 58 -4.35 1.12 2.60
C VAL A 58 -3.34 0.23 3.29
N ARG A 59 -2.29 -0.12 2.55
CA ARG A 59 -1.07 -0.72 3.08
C ARG A 59 0.01 0.33 3.21
N HIS A 60 0.70 0.35 4.34
CA HIS A 60 1.81 1.26 4.62
C HIS A 60 3.13 0.54 4.36
N LEU A 61 4.03 1.16 3.62
CA LEU A 61 5.29 0.54 3.21
C LEU A 61 6.45 1.48 3.48
N CYS A 62 7.47 1.00 4.20
CA CYS A 62 8.66 1.80 4.47
C CYS A 62 9.72 1.63 3.37
N GLY A 63 10.04 2.73 2.69
CA GLY A 63 11.09 2.77 1.67
C GLY A 63 10.77 2.01 0.38
N ALA A 64 11.60 2.23 -0.64
CA ALA A 64 11.47 1.61 -1.95
C ALA A 64 11.54 0.07 -1.89
N ARG A 65 12.35 -0.51 -1.00
CA ARG A 65 12.50 -1.97 -0.90
C ARG A 65 11.20 -2.68 -0.50
N CYS A 66 10.46 -2.14 0.47
CA CYS A 66 9.19 -2.73 0.88
C CYS A 66 8.10 -2.51 -0.19
N ALA A 67 8.13 -1.36 -0.86
CA ALA A 67 7.28 -1.08 -2.01
C ALA A 67 7.47 -2.11 -3.14
N GLN A 68 8.72 -2.37 -3.55
CA GLN A 68 9.03 -3.37 -4.57
C GLN A 68 8.65 -4.78 -4.13
N THR A 69 8.93 -5.15 -2.87
CA THR A 69 8.54 -6.47 -2.35
C THR A 69 7.03 -6.72 -2.43
N LEU A 70 6.21 -5.69 -2.15
CA LEU A 70 4.76 -5.81 -2.31
C LEU A 70 4.38 -6.00 -3.78
N MET A 71 5.00 -5.24 -4.69
CA MET A 71 4.77 -5.34 -6.13
C MET A 71 5.12 -6.73 -6.67
N ASP A 72 6.28 -7.28 -6.30
CA ASP A 72 6.71 -8.63 -6.69
C ASP A 72 5.72 -9.71 -6.24
N ARG A 73 5.25 -9.61 -4.99
CA ARG A 73 4.23 -10.51 -4.44
C ARG A 73 2.92 -10.41 -5.21
N TRP A 74 2.49 -9.19 -5.54
CA TRP A 74 1.26 -8.97 -6.30
C TRP A 74 1.36 -9.53 -7.73
N MET A 75 2.48 -9.31 -8.42
CA MET A 75 2.70 -9.86 -9.76
C MET A 75 2.75 -11.40 -9.75
N SER A 76 3.35 -11.99 -8.73
CA SER A 76 3.44 -13.45 -8.60
C SER A 76 2.06 -14.10 -8.41
N VAL A 77 1.16 -13.47 -7.65
CA VAL A 77 -0.19 -13.97 -7.41
C VAL A 77 -1.11 -13.71 -8.61
N SER A 78 -0.97 -12.57 -9.28
CA SER A 78 -1.85 -12.17 -10.39
C SER A 78 -1.50 -12.84 -11.73
N GLY A 79 -0.30 -13.44 -11.83
CA GLY A 79 0.16 -14.17 -13.02
C GLY A 79 0.00 -15.69 -12.97
N SER A 80 -0.76 -16.22 -11.98
CA SER A 80 -1.01 -17.66 -11.78
C SER A 80 -2.35 -18.12 -12.35
#